data_AF-A0A0M8UT40-F1
#
_entry.id   AF-A0A0M8UT40-F1
#
_cell.length_a   1.000
_cell.length_b   1.000
_cell.length_c   1.000
_cell.angle_alpha   90.00
_cell.angle_beta   90.00
_cell.angle_gamma   90.00
#
_symmetry.space_group_name_H-M   'P 1'
#
loop_
_entity.id
_entity.type
_entity.pdbx_description
1 polymer ?
#
loop_
_entity_poly.entity_id
_entity_poly.type
_entity_poly.pdbx_seq_one_letter_code
_entity_poly.pdbx_strand_id
1 'polypeptide(L)'
;MTPLLGTYRREGVVITVTSGSGGSPHLRYEFVDGMRDFSPPLELDLTPLSATVFAATGAGPSFSDDWMPVVFAALVDGTPCCYIGMRCAPRTSPH
;
A
#
# COMPACT_ATOMS: atom_id res chain seq x y z
N MET A 1 2.62 1.48 -14.40
CA MET A 1 2.87 1.86 -12.98
C MET A 1 2.19 3.17 -12.58
N THR A 2 2.17 4.21 -13.42
CA THR A 2 1.38 5.44 -13.20
C THR A 2 -0.06 5.24 -12.70
N PRO A 3 -0.85 4.23 -13.16
CA PRO A 3 -2.21 4.07 -12.65
C PRO A 3 -2.29 3.69 -11.17
N LEU A 4 -1.21 3.18 -10.56
CA LEU A 4 -1.21 2.71 -9.16
C LEU A 4 -0.72 3.77 -8.17
N LEU A 5 -0.04 4.82 -8.63
CA LEU A 5 0.48 5.87 -7.76
C LEU A 5 -0.66 6.68 -7.14
N GLY A 6 -0.56 7.02 -5.86
CA GLY A 6 -1.62 7.75 -5.18
C GLY A 6 -1.69 7.45 -3.69
N THR A 7 -2.64 8.12 -3.04
CA THR A 7 -2.96 7.93 -1.63
C THR A 7 -4.23 7.13 -1.52
N TYR A 8 -4.18 6.08 -0.70
CA TYR A 8 -5.27 5.18 -0.39
C TYR A 8 -5.54 5.26 1.11
N ARG A 9 -6.80 5.40 1.51
CA ARG A 9 -7.15 5.58 2.92
C ARG A 9 -8.28 4.67 3.32
N ARG A 10 -8.17 4.14 4.53
CA ARG A 10 -9.24 3.50 5.28
C ARG A 10 -9.13 3.88 6.75
N GLU A 11 -10.05 3.41 7.57
CA GLU A 11 -9.99 3.64 9.02
C GLU A 11 -8.64 3.20 9.60
N GLY A 12 -7.99 4.12 10.30
CA GLY A 12 -6.73 3.91 11.01
C GLY A 12 -5.47 3.80 10.15
N VAL A 13 -5.56 3.87 8.81
CA VAL A 13 -4.38 3.71 7.93
C VAL A 13 -4.45 4.60 6.69
N VAL A 14 -3.31 5.22 6.36
CA VAL A 14 -3.01 5.84 5.07
C VAL A 14 -1.90 5.06 4.37
N ILE A 15 -2.10 4.74 3.10
CA ILE A 15 -1.13 4.08 2.24
C ILE A 15 -0.80 5.06 1.11
N THR A 16 0.48 5.41 0.98
CA THR A 16 0.95 6.29 -0.09
C THR A 16 1.85 5.49 -1.02
N VAL A 17 1.50 5.44 -2.31
CA VAL A 17 2.27 4.73 -3.34
C VAL A 17 2.90 5.77 -4.26
N THR A 18 4.22 5.78 -4.32
CA THR A 18 5.02 6.70 -5.13
C THR A 18 5.91 5.94 -6.11
N SER A 19 6.47 6.64 -7.09
CA SER A 19 7.53 6.08 -7.92
C SER A 19 8.79 5.89 -7.08
N GLY A 20 9.29 4.66 -6.97
CA GLY A 20 10.55 4.35 -6.32
C GLY A 20 11.74 4.41 -7.28
N SER A 21 12.93 4.20 -6.73
CA SER A 21 14.18 4.13 -7.48
C SER A 21 14.21 2.91 -8.41
N GLY A 22 14.71 3.08 -9.63
CA GLY A 22 14.83 1.99 -10.60
C GLY A 22 13.51 1.53 -11.23
N GLY A 23 12.43 2.28 -11.03
CA GLY A 23 11.13 2.03 -11.66
C GLY A 23 10.17 1.18 -10.85
N SER A 24 10.62 0.51 -9.77
CA SER A 24 9.74 -0.18 -8.82
C SER A 24 8.92 0.83 -8.00
N PRO A 25 7.65 0.54 -7.65
CA PRO A 25 6.86 1.44 -6.83
C PRO A 25 7.33 1.34 -5.36
N HIS A 26 7.32 2.48 -4.69
CA HIS A 26 7.58 2.59 -3.27
C HIS A 26 6.25 2.76 -2.52
N LEU A 27 6.09 2.10 -1.38
CA LEU A 27 4.88 2.17 -0.56
C LEU A 27 5.22 2.61 0.86
N ARG A 28 4.57 3.68 1.30
CA ARG A 28 4.55 4.10 2.70
C ARG A 28 3.24 3.67 3.36
N TYR A 29 3.32 2.91 4.44
CA TYR A 29 2.17 2.49 5.25
C TYR A 29 2.18 3.21 6.59
N GLU A 30 1.18 4.04 6.87
CA GLU A 30 1.12 4.86 8.07
C GLU A 30 -0.15 4.58 8.87
N PHE A 31 0.00 4.30 10.16
CA PHE A 31 -1.13 4.30 11.08
C PHE A 31 -1.53 5.75 11.38
N VAL A 32 -2.82 6.04 11.28
CA VAL A 32 -3.37 7.39 11.46
C VAL A 32 -4.54 7.37 12.45
N ASP A 33 -5.05 8.57 12.76
CA ASP A 33 -6.17 8.76 13.68
C ASP A 33 -5.88 8.12 15.05
N GLY A 34 -6.83 7.37 15.62
CA GLY A 34 -6.66 6.69 16.91
C GLY A 34 -5.58 5.58 16.92
N MET A 35 -4.99 5.26 15.77
CA MET A 35 -3.94 4.23 15.64
C MET A 35 -2.53 4.81 15.50
N ARG A 36 -2.35 6.15 15.49
CA ARG A 36 -1.09 6.81 15.17
C ARG A 36 0.11 6.31 15.99
N ASP A 37 -0.10 5.99 17.26
CA ASP A 37 0.98 5.59 18.18
C ASP A 37 1.25 4.07 18.18
N PHE A 38 0.58 3.30 17.31
CA PHE A 38 0.73 1.84 17.25
C PHE A 38 2.09 1.42 16.70
N SER A 39 2.62 2.13 15.71
CA SER A 39 3.92 1.86 15.09
C SER A 39 4.38 3.08 14.30
N PRO A 40 5.70 3.31 14.17
CA PRO A 40 6.23 4.18 13.13
C PRO A 40 5.72 3.75 11.74
N PRO A 41 5.65 4.70 10.79
CA PRO A 41 5.36 4.41 9.39
C PRO A 41 6.34 3.39 8.82
N LEU A 42 5.82 2.47 8.00
CA LEU A 42 6.62 1.47 7.30
C LEU A 42 6.91 1.96 5.88
N GLU A 43 8.12 1.71 5.40
CA GLU A 43 8.58 2.04 4.05
C GLU A 43 8.92 0.75 3.34
N LEU A 44 8.26 0.48 2.21
CA LEU A 44 8.21 -0.84 1.57
C LEU A 44 8.51 -0.71 0.08
N ASP A 45 9.48 -1.49 -0.38
CA ASP A 45 9.69 -1.69 -1.81
C ASP A 45 8.71 -2.74 -2.34
N LEU A 46 8.08 -2.47 -3.48
CA LEU A 46 7.14 -3.39 -4.11
C LEU A 46 7.80 -4.16 -5.25
N THR A 47 7.99 -5.47 -5.05
CA THR A 47 8.44 -6.39 -6.09
C THR A 47 7.25 -6.83 -6.95
N PRO A 48 7.24 -6.57 -8.27
CA PRO A 48 6.11 -6.91 -9.12
C PRO A 48 5.98 -8.42 -9.34
N LEU A 49 4.79 -8.97 -9.10
CA LEU A 49 4.42 -10.34 -9.48
C LEU A 49 3.48 -10.35 -10.70
N SER A 50 2.69 -9.29 -10.85
CA SER A 50 1.89 -9.00 -12.06
C SER A 50 1.69 -7.49 -12.20
N ALA A 51 0.85 -7.06 -13.13
CA ALA A 51 0.52 -5.64 -13.32
C ALA A 51 -0.15 -4.99 -12.09
N THR A 52 -0.81 -5.79 -11.24
CA THR A 52 -1.57 -5.29 -10.07
C THR A 52 -1.30 -6.04 -8.77
N VAL A 53 -0.37 -7.00 -8.78
CA VAL A 53 -0.02 -7.79 -7.58
C VAL A 53 1.47 -7.66 -7.32
N PHE A 54 1.82 -7.32 -6.09
CA PHE A 54 3.19 -7.08 -5.65
C PHE A 54 3.46 -7.82 -4.34
N ALA A 55 4.71 -8.22 -4.16
CA ALA A 55 5.22 -8.67 -2.88
C ALA A 55 6.01 -7.51 -2.25
N ALA A 56 5.62 -7.08 -1.06
CA ALA A 56 6.28 -6.04 -0.30
C ALA A 56 7.26 -6.64 0.71
N THR A 57 8.48 -6.12 0.77
CA THR A 57 9.46 -6.35 1.85
C THR A 57 9.57 -5.13 2.76
N GLY A 58 10.16 -5.30 3.94
CA GLY A 58 10.48 -4.17 4.83
C GLY A 58 9.39 -3.82 5.84
N ALA A 59 8.30 -4.61 5.92
CA ALA A 59 7.20 -4.36 6.85
C ALA A 59 7.56 -4.61 8.33
N GLY A 60 8.76 -5.14 8.58
CA GLY A 60 9.20 -5.53 9.90
C GLY A 60 8.32 -6.65 10.50
N PRO A 61 8.55 -6.99 11.77
CA PRO A 61 7.85 -8.09 12.45
C PRO A 61 6.33 -7.85 12.59
N SER A 62 5.84 -6.63 12.32
CA SER A 62 4.44 -6.23 12.51
C SER A 62 3.46 -6.81 11.48
N PHE A 63 3.94 -7.41 10.37
CA PHE A 63 3.08 -7.95 9.31
C PHE A 63 3.43 -9.39 8.90
N SER A 64 4.68 -9.67 8.54
CA SER A 64 5.20 -11.02 8.22
C SER A 64 6.72 -10.97 8.11
N ASP A 65 7.42 -12.02 8.54
CA ASP A 65 8.90 -12.05 8.53
C ASP A 65 9.53 -11.96 7.12
N ASP A 66 8.79 -12.23 6.04
CA ASP A 66 9.34 -12.23 4.69
C ASP A 66 8.59 -11.33 3.69
N TRP A 67 7.34 -11.67 3.34
CA TRP A 67 6.63 -11.03 2.23
C TRP A 67 5.18 -10.73 2.55
N MET A 68 4.79 -9.47 2.32
CA MET A 68 3.41 -9.03 2.45
C MET A 68 2.78 -8.82 1.07
N PRO A 69 1.67 -9.50 0.73
CA PRO A 69 0.95 -9.26 -0.52
C PRO A 69 0.32 -7.86 -0.55
N VAL A 70 0.54 -7.15 -1.65
CA VAL A 70 -0.10 -5.87 -1.97
C VAL A 70 -0.83 -6.03 -3.30
N VAL A 71 -2.15 -5.89 -3.27
CA VAL A 71 -3.01 -6.11 -4.45
C VAL A 71 -3.76 -4.83 -4.79
N PHE A 72 -3.67 -4.40 -6.04
CA PHE A 72 -4.45 -3.29 -6.56
C PHE A 72 -5.63 -3.82 -7.38
N ALA A 73 -6.80 -3.21 -7.18
CA ALA A 73 -8.00 -3.52 -7.94
C ALA A 73 -8.90 -2.27 -8.01
N ALA A 74 -10.14 -2.47 -8.46
CA ALA A 74 -11.19 -1.46 -8.38
C ALA A 74 -12.39 -2.03 -7.61
N LEU A 75 -13.10 -1.17 -6.89
CA LEU A 75 -14.43 -1.47 -6.37
C LEU A 75 -15.43 -1.62 -7.52
N VAL A 76 -16.65 -2.09 -7.20
CA VAL A 76 -17.73 -2.29 -8.19
C VAL A 76 -18.12 -1.01 -8.95
N ASP A 77 -17.86 0.16 -8.36
CA ASP A 77 -18.09 1.47 -8.97
C ASP A 77 -16.88 1.99 -9.77
N GLY A 78 -15.81 1.21 -9.88
CA GLY A 78 -14.57 1.57 -10.58
C GLY A 78 -13.54 2.29 -9.72
N THR A 79 -13.82 2.59 -8.45
CA THR A 79 -12.87 3.27 -7.56
C THR A 79 -11.60 2.43 -7.35
N PRO A 80 -10.40 2.92 -7.72
CA PRO A 80 -9.16 2.19 -7.48
C PRO A 80 -8.95 1.95 -5.99
N CYS A 81 -8.43 0.79 -5.63
CA CYS A 81 -8.18 0.43 -4.24
C CYS A 81 -6.91 -0.43 -4.09
N CYS A 82 -6.34 -0.38 -2.90
CA CYS A 82 -5.18 -1.16 -2.48
C CYS A 82 -5.61 -2.10 -1.33
N TYR A 83 -5.28 -3.38 -1.47
CA TYR A 83 -5.54 -4.42 -0.48
C TYR A 83 -4.24 -4.88 0.16
N ILE A 84 -4.20 -4.84 1.49
CA ILE A 84 -3.12 -5.37 2.31
C ILE A 84 -3.72 -6.14 3.48
N GLY A 85 -3.36 -7.41 3.64
CA GLY A 85 -3.90 -8.28 4.70
C GLY A 85 -5.43 -8.34 4.68
N MET A 86 -6.03 -8.57 3.50
CA MET A 86 -7.48 -8.67 3.27
C MET A 86 -8.30 -7.39 3.57
N ARG A 87 -7.65 -6.24 3.81
CA ARG A 87 -8.33 -4.96 4.07
C ARG A 87 -8.19 -4.02 2.88
N CYS A 88 -9.32 -3.47 2.44
CA CYS A 88 -9.41 -2.54 1.31
C CYS A 88 -9.18 -1.09 1.76
N ALA A 89 -8.33 -0.36 1.04
CA ALA A 89 -8.19 1.09 1.11
C ALA A 89 -8.50 1.70 -0.26
N PRO A 90 -9.63 2.40 -0.44
CA PRO A 90 -9.92 3.14 -1.66
C PRO A 90 -8.93 4.30 -1.88
N ARG A 91 -8.66 4.63 -3.13
CA ARG A 91 -7.82 5.78 -3.52
C ARG A 91 -8.58 7.07 -3.24
N THR A 92 -7.97 7.96 -2.46
CA THR A 92 -8.53 9.27 -2.14
C THR A 92 -7.85 10.40 -2.91
N SER A 93 -6.64 10.18 -3.43
CA SER A 93 -5.90 11.18 -4.19
C SER A 93 -4.96 10.55 -5.22
N PRO A 94 -4.85 11.09 -6.45
CA PRO A 94 -3.81 10.71 -7.38
C PRO A 94 -2.46 11.36 -7.03
N HIS A 95 -1.38 10.79 -7.58
CA HIS A 95 -0.02 11.30 -7.47
C HIS A 95 0.63 11.35 -8.86
#